data_AF-A0A0N8TCW7-F1
#
_entry.id   AF-A0A0N8TCW7-F1
#
_cell.length_a   1.000
_cell.length_b   1.000
_cell.length_c   1.000
_cell.angle_alpha   90.00
_cell.angle_beta   90.00
_cell.angle_gamma   90.00
#
_symmetry.space_group_name_H-M   'P 1'
#
loop_
_entity.id
_entity.type
_entity.pdbx_description
1 polymer ?
#
loop_
_entity_poly.entity_id
_entity_poly.type
_entity_poly.pdbx_seq_one_letter_code
_entity_poly.pdbx_strand_id
1 'polypeptide(L)'
;LLEALMPNRTQLFHIEECPDLYVDACVCDEQRNLIFLSAWGRDTAMQEFLARITLGSAENGLDQFHIVMNDHRLPVFPDADLLEKRTTRPLRGSLFGSLLHLWLFDQRCSQPDRANHSAYALINQAQDPFDRLWPLIVDTCPLPFLPHWREPV
;
A
#
# COMPACT_ATOMS: atom_id res chain seq x y z
N LEU A 1 16.67 -5.89 -6.42
CA LEU A 1 16.48 -6.82 -5.27
C LEU A 1 14.99 -6.88 -4.90
N LEU A 2 14.16 -7.18 -5.90
CA LEU A 2 12.72 -7.39 -5.78
C LEU A 2 12.50 -8.88 -6.00
N GLU A 3 12.94 -9.70 -5.05
CA GLU A 3 12.42 -11.06 -4.98
C GLU A 3 10.97 -10.92 -4.55
N ALA A 4 10.08 -11.21 -5.49
CA ALA A 4 8.67 -11.36 -5.23
C ALA A 4 8.51 -12.34 -4.07
N LEU A 5 8.22 -11.78 -2.90
CA LEU A 5 7.70 -12.45 -1.72
C LEU A 5 6.37 -13.12 -2.13
N MET A 6 6.45 -14.26 -2.82
CA MET A 6 5.38 -15.23 -2.84
C MET A 6 5.74 -16.34 -1.86
N PRO A 7 5.65 -16.10 -0.53
CA PRO A 7 5.59 -17.20 0.39
C PRO A 7 4.30 -17.96 0.08
N ASN A 8 4.34 -19.27 0.33
CA ASN A 8 3.22 -20.19 0.45
C ASN A 8 1.84 -19.48 0.51
N ARG A 9 0.94 -19.76 -0.43
CA ARG A 9 -0.34 -19.05 -0.75
C ARG A 9 -1.36 -18.88 0.42
N THR A 10 -0.97 -19.00 1.68
CA THR A 10 -1.85 -19.05 2.85
C THR A 10 -1.26 -18.43 4.12
N GLN A 11 -0.06 -17.82 4.09
CA GLN A 11 0.49 -17.19 5.28
C GLN A 11 -0.06 -15.77 5.45
N LEU A 12 -0.76 -15.54 6.56
CA LEU A 12 -1.15 -14.21 7.01
C LEU A 12 -0.10 -13.69 8.00
N PHE A 13 0.24 -12.41 7.87
CA PHE A 13 1.10 -11.68 8.79
C PHE A 13 0.25 -10.89 9.78
N HIS A 14 0.88 -10.36 10.82
CA HIS A 14 0.19 -9.53 11.82
C HIS A 14 0.84 -8.15 11.92
N ILE A 15 0.03 -7.18 12.32
CA ILE A 15 0.50 -5.86 12.75
C ILE A 15 0.74 -5.94 14.25
N GLU A 16 1.97 -5.71 14.70
CA GLU A 16 2.34 -5.84 16.11
C GLU A 16 1.50 -4.92 17.02
N GLU A 17 1.25 -3.70 16.56
CA GLU A 17 0.49 -2.67 17.27
C GLU A 17 -1.03 -2.89 17.19
N CYS A 18 -1.50 -3.76 16.28
CA CYS A 18 -2.89 -4.09 16.03
C CYS A 18 -3.05 -5.59 15.74
N PRO A 19 -2.87 -6.47 16.76
CA PRO A 19 -2.77 -7.92 16.56
C PRO A 19 -4.07 -8.57 16.03
N ASP A 20 -5.21 -7.88 16.17
CA ASP A 20 -6.51 -8.30 15.62
C ASP A 20 -6.63 -8.09 14.09
N LEU A 21 -5.61 -7.52 13.46
CA LEU A 21 -5.52 -7.36 12.01
C LEU A 21 -4.55 -8.39 11.41
N TYR A 22 -4.97 -8.97 10.30
CA TYR A 22 -4.22 -9.98 9.54
C TYR A 22 -3.87 -9.40 8.17
N VAL A 23 -2.59 -9.40 7.81
CA VAL A 23 -2.06 -8.81 6.59
C VAL A 23 -1.74 -9.91 5.59
N ASP A 24 -2.32 -9.84 4.39
CA ASP A 24 -2.03 -10.77 3.29
C ASP A 24 -1.11 -10.15 2.22
N ALA A 25 -0.98 -8.82 2.19
CA ALA A 25 0.01 -8.13 1.36
C ALA A 25 0.41 -6.77 1.97
N CYS A 26 1.70 -6.45 1.89
CA CYS A 26 2.25 -5.14 2.23
C CYS A 26 3.36 -4.80 1.25
N VAL A 27 3.30 -3.60 0.66
CA VAL A 27 4.27 -3.05 -0.28
C VAL A 27 4.71 -1.71 0.25
N CYS A 28 6.02 -1.53 0.37
CA CYS A 28 6.64 -0.27 0.76
C CYS A 28 7.66 0.17 -0.29
N ASP A 29 8.00 1.46 -0.28
CA ASP A 29 9.14 1.97 -1.03
C ASP A 29 10.48 1.64 -0.35
N GLU A 30 11.58 2.16 -0.90
CA GLU A 30 12.94 1.97 -0.37
C GLU A 30 13.13 2.54 1.05
N GLN A 31 12.34 3.55 1.42
CA GLN A 31 12.36 4.19 2.74
C GLN A 31 11.36 3.56 3.72
N ARG A 32 10.64 2.51 3.31
CA ARG A 32 9.61 1.81 4.08
C ARG A 32 8.32 2.62 4.24
N ASN A 33 8.12 3.66 3.42
CA ASN A 33 6.83 4.33 3.33
C ASN A 33 5.80 3.38 2.72
N LEU A 34 4.60 3.37 3.27
CA LEU A 34 3.54 2.47 2.84
C LEU A 34 3.02 2.87 1.45
N ILE A 35 3.16 1.98 0.46
CA ILE A 35 2.54 2.14 -0.86
C ILE A 35 1.20 1.41 -0.90
N PHE A 36 1.14 0.18 -0.38
CA PHE A 36 -0.07 -0.65 -0.38
C PHE A 36 -0.09 -1.61 0.80
N LEU A 37 -1.24 -1.72 1.46
CA LEU A 37 -1.55 -2.68 2.50
C LEU A 37 -2.89 -3.32 2.18
N SER A 38 -2.94 -4.65 2.29
CA SER A 38 -4.16 -5.43 2.29
C SER A 38 -4.26 -6.17 3.61
N ALA A 39 -5.34 -5.89 4.35
CA ALA A 39 -5.53 -6.38 5.71
C ALA A 39 -6.98 -6.80 5.98
N TRP A 40 -7.15 -7.82 6.81
CA TRP A 40 -8.42 -8.38 7.23
C TRP A 40 -8.59 -8.24 8.73
N GLY A 41 -9.81 -7.94 9.18
CA GLY A 41 -10.08 -7.80 10.60
C GLY A 41 -11.53 -7.51 10.91
N ARG A 42 -11.84 -7.37 12.19
CA ARG A 42 -13.15 -6.87 12.65
C ARG A 42 -13.25 -5.37 12.43
N ASP A 43 -14.47 -4.87 12.24
CA ASP A 43 -14.75 -3.45 12.02
C ASP A 43 -14.14 -2.54 13.10
N THR A 44 -14.26 -2.93 14.37
CA THR A 44 -13.71 -2.14 15.50
C THR A 44 -12.19 -2.04 15.45
N ALA A 45 -11.48 -3.15 15.23
CA ALA A 45 -10.02 -3.16 15.13
C ALA A 45 -9.53 -2.37 13.91
N MET A 46 -10.28 -2.45 12.80
CA MET A 46 -9.96 -1.75 11.56
C MET A 46 -10.18 -0.23 11.70
N GLN A 47 -11.26 0.19 12.37
CA GLN A 47 -11.54 1.59 12.67
C GLN A 47 -10.51 2.17 13.65
N GLU A 48 -10.17 1.44 14.70
CA GLU A 48 -9.13 1.84 15.64
C GLU A 48 -7.79 2.04 14.92
N PHE A 49 -7.34 1.06 14.13
CA PHE A 49 -6.09 1.15 13.38
C PHE A 49 -6.04 2.39 12.46
N LEU A 50 -7.11 2.63 11.70
CA LEU A 50 -7.19 3.81 10.84
C LEU A 50 -7.18 5.12 11.63
N ALA A 51 -7.90 5.19 12.76
CA ALA A 51 -7.91 6.36 13.62
C ALA A 51 -6.52 6.64 14.20
N ARG A 52 -5.79 5.60 14.61
CA ARG A 52 -4.42 5.73 15.14
C ARG A 52 -3.45 6.22 14.06
N ILE A 53 -3.55 5.72 12.83
CA ILE A 53 -2.78 6.26 11.70
C ILE A 53 -3.07 7.75 11.48
N THR A 54 -4.34 8.16 11.48
CA THR A 54 -4.71 9.58 11.34
C THR A 54 -4.18 10.46 12.49
N LEU A 55 -4.06 9.90 13.69
CA LEU A 55 -3.48 10.61 14.85
C LEU A 55 -1.95 10.77 14.76
N GLY A 56 -1.26 9.93 13.99
CA GLY A 56 0.19 10.00 13.79
C GLY A 56 0.96 9.98 15.12
N SER A 57 1.76 11.02 15.37
CA SER A 57 2.58 11.13 16.58
C SER A 57 1.82 11.61 17.84
N ALA A 58 0.51 11.81 17.76
CA ALA A 58 -0.30 12.20 18.91
C ALA A 58 -0.46 11.05 19.92
N GLU A 59 -1.02 11.34 21.10
CA GLU A 59 -1.28 10.31 22.11
C GLU A 59 -2.17 9.19 21.54
N ASN A 60 -1.74 7.94 21.70
CA ASN A 60 -2.34 6.73 21.11
C ASN A 60 -2.32 6.65 19.58
N GLY A 61 -1.67 7.59 18.88
CA GLY A 61 -1.49 7.55 17.44
C GLY A 61 -0.48 6.49 16.98
N LEU A 62 -0.30 6.41 15.66
CA LEU A 62 0.57 5.44 14.98
C LEU A 62 1.24 6.10 13.77
N ASP A 63 2.44 6.63 13.97
CA ASP A 63 3.32 7.18 12.92
C ASP A 63 4.16 6.10 12.21
N GLN A 64 4.28 4.92 12.82
CA GLN A 64 4.85 3.71 12.23
C GLN A 64 4.20 2.47 12.85
N PHE A 65 4.22 1.35 12.11
CA PHE A 65 3.83 0.05 12.64
C PHE A 65 4.73 -1.06 12.11
N HIS A 66 4.65 -2.24 12.74
CA HIS A 66 5.50 -3.37 12.37
C HIS A 66 4.68 -4.53 11.81
N ILE A 67 5.05 -4.97 10.60
CA ILE A 67 4.62 -6.26 10.08
C ILE A 67 5.52 -7.35 10.66
N VAL A 68 4.91 -8.31 11.35
CA VAL A 68 5.60 -9.46 11.91
C VAL A 68 5.59 -10.59 10.87
N MET A 69 6.77 -10.92 10.33
CA MET A 69 6.99 -11.99 9.37
C MET A 69 7.98 -13.00 9.93
N ASN A 70 7.46 -14.13 10.42
CA ASN A 70 8.25 -15.12 11.17
C ASN A 70 8.94 -14.44 12.36
N ASP A 71 10.28 -14.44 12.41
CA ASP A 71 11.09 -13.77 13.44
C ASP A 71 11.53 -12.34 13.04
N HIS A 72 11.09 -11.85 11.88
CA HIS A 72 11.42 -10.51 11.40
C HIS A 72 10.32 -9.51 11.73
N ARG A 73 10.75 -8.35 12.24
CA ARG A 73 9.89 -7.18 12.48
C ARG A 73 10.21 -6.14 11.43
N LEU A 74 9.24 -5.87 10.58
CA LEU A 74 9.41 -5.01 9.42
C LEU A 74 8.69 -3.67 9.69
N PRO A 75 9.43 -2.56 9.91
CA PRO A 75 8.80 -1.26 10.09
C PRO A 75 8.12 -0.80 8.80
N VAL A 76 7.02 -0.08 8.95
CA VAL A 76 6.20 0.51 7.89
C VAL A 76 5.78 1.90 8.34
N PHE A 77 5.98 2.90 7.48
CA PHE A 77 5.65 4.30 7.75
C PHE A 77 4.44 4.72 6.91
N PRO A 78 3.23 4.79 7.48
CA PRO A 78 2.06 5.30 6.78
C PRO A 78 2.07 6.83 6.70
N ASP A 79 1.85 7.39 5.51
CA ASP A 79 1.55 8.81 5.34
C ASP A 79 0.03 9.02 5.27
N ALA A 80 -0.57 9.39 6.40
CA ALA A 80 -2.02 9.51 6.51
C ALA A 80 -2.64 10.49 5.50
N ASP A 81 -1.91 11.51 5.06
CA ASP A 81 -2.40 12.52 4.12
C ASP A 81 -2.40 12.02 2.67
N LEU A 82 -1.57 11.03 2.36
CA LEU A 82 -1.46 10.43 1.02
C LEU A 82 -2.23 9.10 0.89
N LEU A 83 -2.68 8.51 1.99
CA LEU A 83 -3.32 7.20 1.97
C LEU A 83 -4.83 7.27 1.69
N GLU A 84 -5.25 6.58 0.64
CA GLU A 84 -6.64 6.26 0.38
C GLU A 84 -7.01 4.88 0.95
N LYS A 85 -8.28 4.74 1.36
CA LYS A 85 -8.83 3.46 1.81
C LYS A 85 -9.96 2.95 0.92
N ARG A 86 -10.03 1.63 0.75
CA ARG A 86 -11.18 0.93 0.20
C ARG A 86 -11.51 -0.28 1.07
N THR A 87 -12.79 -0.50 1.32
CA THR A 87 -13.26 -1.66 2.08
C THR A 87 -14.32 -2.44 1.32
N THR A 88 -14.34 -3.76 1.52
CA THR A 88 -15.39 -4.61 0.96
C THR A 88 -16.62 -4.64 1.87
N ARG A 89 -17.73 -5.22 1.37
CA ARG A 89 -18.84 -5.63 2.24
C ARG A 89 -18.31 -6.61 3.29
N PRO A 90 -18.81 -6.56 4.55
CA PRO A 90 -18.42 -7.53 5.56
C PRO A 90 -18.74 -8.96 5.13
N LEU A 91 -17.74 -9.83 5.24
CA LEU A 91 -17.87 -11.27 5.07
C LEU A 91 -18.53 -11.86 6.32
N ARG A 92 -19.77 -12.33 6.18
CA ARG A 92 -20.57 -12.92 7.26
C ARG A 92 -20.37 -14.42 7.34
N GLY A 93 -20.62 -14.99 8.53
CA GLY A 93 -20.60 -16.43 8.74
C GLY A 93 -19.20 -17.04 8.85
N SER A 94 -18.15 -16.22 9.03
CA SER A 94 -16.82 -16.74 9.35
C SER A 94 -16.76 -17.20 10.82
N LEU A 95 -15.82 -18.09 11.13
CA LEU A 95 -15.52 -18.53 12.50
C LEU A 95 -15.07 -17.38 13.42
N PHE A 96 -14.62 -16.26 12.84
CA PHE A 96 -14.13 -15.09 13.54
C PHE A 96 -15.18 -13.96 13.68
N GLY A 97 -16.42 -14.20 13.21
CA GLY A 97 -17.49 -13.22 13.15
C GLY A 97 -17.53 -12.53 11.78
N SER A 98 -17.93 -11.25 11.76
CA SER A 98 -17.98 -10.45 10.54
C SER A 98 -16.60 -9.85 10.26
N LEU A 99 -15.93 -10.30 9.20
CA LEU A 99 -14.63 -9.77 8.78
C LEU A 99 -14.79 -8.76 7.66
N LEU A 100 -13.96 -7.72 7.68
CA LEU A 100 -13.82 -6.74 6.61
C LEU A 100 -12.46 -6.90 5.96
N HIS A 101 -12.39 -6.57 4.68
CA HIS A 101 -11.15 -6.41 3.93
C HIS A 101 -10.87 -4.93 3.77
N LEU A 102 -9.69 -4.48 4.16
CA LEU A 102 -9.17 -3.12 3.98
C LEU A 102 -8.05 -3.16 2.96
N TRP A 103 -8.16 -2.30 1.95
CA TRP A 103 -7.03 -1.83 1.16
C TRP A 103 -6.71 -0.42 1.60
N LEU A 104 -5.46 -0.20 1.96
CA LEU A 104 -4.89 1.11 2.25
C LEU A 104 -3.75 1.33 1.27
N PHE A 105 -3.78 2.41 0.49
CA PHE A 105 -2.82 2.60 -0.59
C PHE A 105 -2.52 4.06 -0.83
N ASP A 106 -1.32 4.34 -1.30
CA ASP A 106 -0.91 5.69 -1.67
C ASP A 106 -1.75 6.17 -2.86
N GLN A 107 -2.37 7.35 -2.74
CA GLN A 107 -3.22 7.95 -3.77
C GLN A 107 -2.51 8.12 -5.12
N ARG A 108 -1.16 8.20 -5.11
CA ARG A 108 -0.32 8.27 -6.31
C ARG A 108 -0.32 6.98 -7.13
N CYS A 109 -0.85 5.89 -6.60
CA CYS A 109 -1.17 4.67 -7.35
C CYS A 109 -2.40 4.84 -8.27
N SER A 110 -3.28 5.80 -7.95
CA SER A 110 -4.49 6.10 -8.74
C SER A 110 -4.34 7.37 -9.58
N GLN A 111 -3.69 8.41 -9.04
CA GLN A 111 -3.52 9.71 -9.70
C GLN A 111 -2.09 10.22 -9.53
N PRO A 112 -1.35 10.49 -10.61
CA PRO A 112 -0.01 11.05 -10.52
C PRO A 112 0.02 12.37 -9.75
N ASP A 113 1.03 12.55 -8.90
CA ASP A 113 1.32 13.82 -8.25
C ASP A 113 2.17 14.68 -9.21
N ARG A 114 1.47 15.56 -9.93
CA ARG A 114 2.09 16.49 -10.89
C ARG A 114 2.90 17.60 -10.24
N ALA A 115 2.60 17.95 -8.98
CA ALA A 115 3.30 19.02 -8.28
C ALA A 115 4.69 18.56 -7.83
N ASN A 116 4.79 17.32 -7.34
CA ASN A 116 6.05 16.72 -6.90
C ASN A 116 6.66 15.79 -7.96
N HIS A 117 6.09 15.75 -9.16
CA HIS A 117 6.56 14.93 -10.29
C HIS A 117 6.71 13.43 -9.93
N SER A 118 5.78 12.88 -9.15
CA SER A 118 5.85 11.51 -8.63
C SER A 118 4.60 10.68 -8.94
N ALA A 119 4.78 9.39 -9.22
CA ALA A 119 3.68 8.45 -9.48
C ALA A 119 4.14 7.01 -9.24
N TYR A 120 3.18 6.11 -8.98
CA TYR A 120 3.46 4.67 -8.91
C TYR A 120 2.87 3.93 -10.13
N ALA A 121 3.71 3.11 -10.76
CA ALA A 121 3.30 2.24 -11.85
C ALA A 121 3.03 0.82 -11.34
N LEU A 122 1.78 0.36 -11.42
CA LEU A 122 1.42 -1.03 -11.14
C LEU A 122 1.60 -1.86 -12.41
N ILE A 123 2.71 -2.60 -12.47
CA ILE A 123 3.11 -3.38 -13.65
C ILE A 123 2.81 -4.85 -13.40
N ASN A 124 1.99 -5.45 -14.26
CA ASN A 124 1.86 -6.90 -14.32
C ASN A 124 3.08 -7.47 -15.06
N GLN A 125 3.65 -8.57 -14.56
CA GLN A 125 4.82 -9.24 -15.15
C GLN A 125 4.64 -9.64 -16.63
N ALA A 126 3.39 -9.81 -17.09
CA ALA A 126 3.09 -10.12 -18.49
C ALA A 126 3.07 -8.88 -19.41
N GLN A 127 3.21 -7.67 -18.87
CA GLN A 127 3.15 -6.42 -19.62
C GLN A 127 4.56 -5.83 -19.79
N ASP A 128 4.79 -5.13 -20.90
CA ASP A 128 5.99 -4.31 -21.06
C ASP A 128 5.95 -3.19 -20.00
N PRO A 129 6.94 -3.10 -19.10
CA PRO A 129 7.05 -2.01 -18.13
C PRO A 129 6.95 -0.63 -18.78
N PHE A 130 7.54 -0.47 -19.97
CA PHE A 130 7.62 0.81 -20.66
C PHE A 130 6.24 1.32 -21.10
N ASP A 131 5.34 0.42 -21.50
CA ASP A 131 3.96 0.79 -21.87
C ASP A 131 3.18 1.36 -20.68
N ARG A 132 3.47 0.90 -19.46
CA ARG A 132 2.85 1.43 -18.23
C ARG A 132 3.54 2.67 -17.70
N LEU A 133 4.86 2.75 -17.84
CA LEU A 133 5.65 3.87 -17.34
C LEU A 133 5.52 5.11 -18.22
N TRP A 134 5.47 4.96 -19.55
CA TRP A 134 5.51 6.08 -20.48
C TRP A 134 4.41 7.13 -20.25
N PRO A 135 3.12 6.76 -20.08
CA PRO A 135 2.07 7.74 -19.78
C PRO A 135 2.33 8.52 -18.48
N LEU A 136 2.90 7.86 -17.46
CA LEU A 136 3.23 8.49 -16.19
C LEU A 136 4.39 9.47 -16.35
N ILE A 137 5.43 9.11 -17.11
CA ILE A 137 6.55 10.00 -17.44
C ILE A 137 6.05 11.25 -18.15
N VAL A 138 5.17 11.10 -19.14
CA VAL A 138 4.60 12.24 -19.87
C VAL A 138 3.74 13.13 -18.95
N ASP A 139 2.96 12.53 -18.03
CA ASP A 139 2.08 13.28 -17.14
C ASP A 139 2.82 14.02 -16.02
N THR A 140 3.90 13.44 -15.49
CA THR A 140 4.65 14.02 -14.36
C THR A 140 5.83 14.88 -14.80
N CYS A 141 6.29 14.81 -16.05
CA CYS A 141 7.45 15.58 -16.49
C CYS A 141 7.17 17.09 -16.47
N PRO A 142 8.05 17.91 -15.86
CA PRO A 142 7.90 19.37 -15.88
C PRO A 142 8.20 20.02 -17.24
N LEU A 143 8.73 19.26 -18.20
CA LEU A 143 9.13 19.75 -19.52
C LEU A 143 8.21 19.21 -20.61
N PRO A 144 7.97 19.97 -21.70
CA PRO A 144 7.19 19.48 -22.81
C PRO A 144 7.90 18.29 -23.49
N PHE A 145 7.25 17.13 -23.45
CA PHE A 145 7.73 15.93 -24.14
C PHE A 145 7.29 15.94 -25.60
N LEU A 146 8.23 15.74 -26.52
CA LEU A 146 7.91 15.50 -27.93
C LEU A 146 7.62 14.01 -28.14
N PRO A 147 6.55 13.61 -28.85
CA PRO A 147 6.16 12.21 -28.99
C PRO A 147 7.25 11.28 -29.54
N HIS A 148 8.13 11.81 -30.40
CA HIS A 148 9.21 11.03 -31.02
C HIS A 148 10.36 10.69 -30.07
N TRP A 149 10.44 11.31 -28.88
CA TRP A 149 11.45 10.95 -27.87
C TRP A 149 11.20 9.59 -27.22
N ARG A 150 10.06 8.96 -27.50
CA ARG A 150 9.75 7.61 -27.04
C ARG A 150 10.62 6.55 -27.71
N GLU A 151 11.01 6.79 -28.95
CA GLU A 151 11.72 5.81 -29.78
C GLU A 151 13.23 6.05 -29.71
N PRO A 152 14.05 4.98 -29.65
CA PRO A 152 15.51 5.12 -29.72
C PRO A 152 15.94 5.69 -31.08
N VAL A 153 16.98 6.53 -31.09
CA VAL A 153 17.57 7.17 -32.27
C VAL A 153 18.60 6.26 -32.93
#